data_AF-A0A961WHA6-F1
#
_entry.id   AF-A0A961WHA6-F1
#
_cell.length_a   1.000
_cell.length_b   1.000
_cell.length_c   1.000
_cell.angle_alpha   90.00
_cell.angle_beta   90.00
_cell.angle_gamma   90.00
#
_symmetry.space_group_name_H-M   'P 1'
#
loop_
_entity.id
_entity.type
_entity.pdbx_description
1 polymer ?
#
loop_
_entity_poly.entity_id
_entity_poly.type
_entity_poly.pdbx_seq_one_letter_code
_entity_poly.pdbx_strand_id
1 'polypeptide(L)'
;MSRRKRTGRVAPDEMPASAREQQDLAALFELRARSIRNRTRGRLGEVMAATIVARPERDRVVYDRVCFKTPLGLRRIDCFDPLAKLAIESKNTYVCATRLVRAQIEKDAFLLREGRCNRIIWALYKGGSARVLRLLAEHPIEVRMGWDGIVGPGGAGPVEEPGAAGDSSQP
;
A
#
# COMPACT_ATOMS: atom_id res chain seq x y z
N MET A 1 32.59 -24.82 -28.89
CA MET A 1 33.34 -24.19 -27.77
C MET A 1 33.09 -22.68 -27.77
N SER A 2 32.24 -22.18 -26.87
CA SER A 2 31.85 -20.76 -26.83
C SER A 2 32.62 -20.03 -25.73
N ARG A 3 33.51 -19.10 -26.11
CA ARG A 3 34.27 -18.26 -25.18
C ARG A 3 33.36 -17.14 -24.65
N ARG A 4 32.91 -17.28 -23.40
CA ARG A 4 32.21 -16.20 -22.68
C ARG A 4 33.19 -15.03 -22.47
N LYS A 5 32.91 -13.88 -23.09
CA LYS A 5 33.57 -12.60 -22.76
C LYS A 5 33.23 -12.23 -21.32
N ARG A 6 34.24 -12.12 -20.45
CA ARG A 6 34.10 -11.53 -19.11
C ARG A 6 33.77 -10.05 -19.29
N THR A 7 32.58 -9.62 -18.87
CA THR A 7 32.26 -8.21 -18.70
C THR A 7 33.10 -7.67 -17.55
N GLY A 8 34.03 -6.76 -17.86
CA GLY A 8 34.87 -6.11 -16.87
C GLY A 8 34.00 -5.28 -15.92
N ARG A 9 34.06 -5.58 -14.62
CA ARG A 9 33.61 -4.63 -13.59
C ARG A 9 34.61 -3.49 -13.61
N VAL A 10 34.13 -2.29 -13.94
CA VAL A 10 34.90 -1.05 -13.80
C VAL A 10 35.14 -0.84 -12.31
N ALA A 11 36.38 -0.52 -11.93
CA ALA A 11 36.72 -0.25 -10.54
C ALA A 11 35.99 1.02 -10.07
N PRO A 12 35.54 1.10 -8.80
CA PRO A 12 34.84 2.28 -8.27
C PRO A 12 35.61 3.60 -8.52
N ASP A 13 36.94 3.51 -8.52
CA ASP A 13 37.89 4.61 -8.71
C ASP A 13 37.93 5.18 -10.15
N GLU A 14 37.27 4.53 -11.11
CA GLU A 14 37.17 4.97 -12.51
C GLU A 14 35.77 5.55 -12.85
N MET A 15 34.82 5.52 -11.91
CA MET A 15 33.49 6.08 -12.14
C MET A 15 33.48 7.62 -12.07
N PRO A 16 32.73 8.31 -12.95
CA PRO A 16 32.52 9.75 -12.85
C PRO A 16 31.83 10.11 -11.52
N ALA A 17 32.18 11.26 -10.95
CA ALA A 17 31.71 11.69 -9.62
C ALA A 17 30.17 11.63 -9.45
N SER A 18 29.42 12.00 -10.49
CA SER A 18 27.95 11.92 -10.50
C SER A 18 27.40 10.49 -10.41
N ALA A 19 28.11 9.51 -10.96
CA ALA A 19 27.73 8.11 -10.88
C ALA A 19 28.06 7.51 -9.49
N ARG A 20 29.12 7.99 -8.82
CA ARG A 20 29.42 7.64 -7.42
C ARG A 20 28.37 8.20 -6.47
N GLU A 21 27.99 9.47 -6.62
CA GLU A 21 26.93 10.09 -5.80
C GLU A 21 25.59 9.36 -5.95
N GLN A 22 25.21 8.96 -7.16
CA GLN A 22 24.00 8.17 -7.39
C GLN A 22 24.07 6.79 -6.72
N GLN A 23 25.25 6.15 -6.76
CA GLN A 23 25.46 4.85 -6.11
C GLN A 23 25.41 4.96 -4.58
N ASP A 24 25.98 6.02 -4.00
CA ASP A 24 25.94 6.29 -2.56
C ASP A 24 24.52 6.61 -2.09
N LEU A 25 23.76 7.40 -2.86
CA LEU A 25 22.34 7.66 -2.59
C LEU A 25 21.50 6.38 -2.64
N ALA A 26 21.73 5.52 -3.64
CA ALA A 26 21.05 4.22 -3.74
C ALA A 26 21.39 3.31 -2.54
N ALA A 27 22.67 3.25 -2.14
CA ALA A 27 23.11 2.48 -0.98
C ALA A 27 22.50 3.01 0.33
N LEU A 28 22.46 4.34 0.51
CA LEU A 28 21.84 4.97 1.67
C LEU A 28 20.33 4.69 1.73
N PHE A 29 19.65 4.73 0.58
CA PHE A 29 18.24 4.38 0.46
C PHE A 29 17.97 2.92 0.83
N GLU A 30 18.77 1.99 0.31
CA GLU A 30 18.66 0.57 0.67
C GLU A 30 18.89 0.32 2.17
N LEU A 31 19.86 1.01 2.76
CA LEU A 31 20.18 0.89 4.19
C LEU A 31 19.04 1.43 5.06
N ARG A 32 18.43 2.56 4.68
CA ARG A 32 17.22 3.10 5.33
C ARG A 32 16.02 2.17 5.16
N ALA A 33 15.78 1.67 3.95
CA ALA A 33 14.69 0.73 3.68
C ALA A 33 14.84 -0.57 4.49
N ARG A 34 16.07 -1.08 4.61
CA ARG A 34 16.39 -2.26 5.44
C ARG A 34 16.19 -1.98 6.93
N SER A 35 16.61 -0.80 7.41
CA SER A 35 16.37 -0.36 8.79
C SER A 35 14.86 -0.29 9.11
N ILE A 36 14.06 0.32 8.23
CA ILE A 36 12.59 0.36 8.37
C ILE A 36 12.01 -1.05 8.38
N ARG A 37 12.39 -1.92 7.44
CA ARG A 37 11.92 -3.31 7.37
C ARG A 37 12.27 -4.11 8.61
N ASN A 38 13.48 -3.91 9.16
CA ASN A 38 13.92 -4.56 10.38
C ASN A 38 13.14 -4.06 11.60
N ARG A 39 12.89 -2.74 11.69
CA ARG A 39 12.08 -2.14 12.75
C ARG A 39 10.61 -2.58 12.70
N THR A 40 10.05 -2.72 11.51
CA THR A 40 8.68 -3.25 11.33
C THR A 40 8.62 -4.77 11.35
N ARG A 41 9.77 -5.48 11.46
CA ARG A 41 9.87 -6.95 11.37
C ARG A 41 9.18 -7.52 10.12
N GLY A 42 9.25 -6.80 9.00
CA GLY A 42 8.59 -7.16 7.74
C GLY A 42 7.12 -6.72 7.63
N ARG A 43 6.54 -6.10 8.66
CA ARG A 43 5.12 -5.69 8.70
C ARG A 43 4.86 -4.27 8.19
N LEU A 44 5.64 -3.82 7.22
CA LEU A 44 5.56 -2.44 6.75
C LEU A 44 4.18 -2.13 6.14
N GLY A 45 3.60 -3.06 5.40
CA GLY A 45 2.28 -2.88 4.78
C GLY A 45 1.17 -2.71 5.81
N GLU A 46 1.25 -3.47 6.90
CA GLU A 46 0.31 -3.47 7.99
C GLU A 46 0.44 -2.23 8.87
N VAL A 47 1.67 -1.81 9.19
CA VAL A 47 1.93 -0.56 9.93
C VAL A 47 1.41 0.64 9.13
N MET A 48 1.62 0.63 7.81
CA MET A 48 1.11 1.69 6.94
C MET A 48 -0.42 1.65 6.84
N ALA A 49 -1.02 0.47 6.72
CA ALA A 49 -2.46 0.32 6.59
C ALA A 49 -3.19 0.76 7.87
N ALA A 50 -2.60 0.54 9.05
CA ALA A 50 -3.12 1.07 10.30
C ALA A 50 -3.17 2.60 10.37
N THR A 51 -2.47 3.32 9.48
CA THR A 51 -2.58 4.79 9.45
C THR A 51 -3.95 5.30 8.99
N ILE A 52 -4.73 4.45 8.31
CA ILE A 52 -6.13 4.69 7.95
C ILE A 52 -7.02 4.76 9.20
N VAL A 53 -6.65 4.04 10.26
CA VAL A 53 -7.31 4.11 11.56
C VAL A 53 -6.84 5.37 12.28
N ALA A 54 -7.77 6.06 12.94
CA ALA A 54 -7.44 7.28 13.68
C ALA A 54 -6.39 6.98 14.75
N ARG A 55 -5.42 7.88 14.94
CA ARG A 55 -4.29 7.68 15.87
C ARG A 55 -4.69 7.18 17.27
N PRO A 56 -5.70 7.74 17.97
CA PRO A 56 -6.06 7.25 19.31
C PRO A 56 -6.64 5.82 19.32
N GLU A 57 -7.01 5.30 18.15
CA GLU A 57 -7.64 3.99 18.00
C GLU A 57 -6.65 2.91 17.52
N ARG A 58 -5.45 3.29 17.05
CA ARG A 58 -4.50 2.36 16.44
C ARG A 58 -4.00 1.28 17.39
N ASP A 59 -3.94 1.56 18.69
CA ASP A 59 -3.44 0.62 19.70
C ASP A 59 -4.34 -0.62 19.85
N ARG A 60 -5.60 -0.54 19.41
CA ARG A 60 -6.54 -1.68 19.42
C ARG A 60 -6.52 -2.51 18.13
N VAL A 61 -5.82 -2.04 17.09
CA VAL A 61 -5.74 -2.74 15.81
C VAL A 61 -4.93 -4.02 15.98
N VAL A 62 -5.53 -5.14 15.59
CA VAL A 62 -4.91 -6.45 15.61
C VAL A 62 -4.26 -6.74 14.26
N TYR A 63 -2.96 -7.04 14.27
CA TYR A 63 -2.16 -7.27 13.06
C TYR A 63 -1.94 -8.76 12.78
N ASP A 64 -2.23 -9.19 11.55
CA ASP A 64 -1.91 -10.50 10.95
C ASP A 64 -2.29 -11.74 11.81
N ARG A 65 -3.27 -11.59 12.70
CA ARG A 65 -3.69 -12.64 13.65
C ARG A 65 -5.15 -13.03 13.51
N VAL A 66 -5.95 -12.22 12.84
CA VAL A 66 -7.39 -12.44 12.74
C VAL A 66 -7.68 -13.28 11.50
N CYS A 67 -8.27 -14.45 11.71
CA CYS A 67 -8.68 -15.38 10.66
C CYS A 67 -10.17 -15.67 10.78
N PHE A 68 -10.93 -15.38 9.72
CA PHE A 68 -12.34 -15.72 9.64
C PHE A 68 -12.52 -17.00 8.81
N LYS A 69 -13.41 -17.88 9.25
CA LYS A 69 -13.88 -19.01 8.44
C LYS A 69 -14.88 -18.52 7.41
N THR A 70 -14.69 -18.87 6.14
CA THR A 70 -15.66 -18.64 5.06
C THR A 70 -15.91 -19.95 4.29
N PRO A 71 -16.96 -20.01 3.45
CA PRO A 71 -17.18 -21.17 2.57
C PRO A 71 -16.02 -21.46 1.61
N LEU A 72 -15.20 -20.45 1.32
CA LEU A 72 -14.02 -20.55 0.43
C LEU A 72 -12.72 -20.83 1.22
N GLY A 73 -12.83 -21.21 2.49
CA GLY A 73 -11.72 -21.46 3.40
C GLY A 73 -11.42 -20.30 4.35
N LEU A 74 -10.22 -20.27 4.91
CA LEU A 74 -9.84 -19.22 5.86
C LEU A 74 -9.56 -17.89 5.14
N ARG A 75 -9.94 -16.78 5.78
CA ARG A 75 -9.60 -15.42 5.40
C ARG A 75 -8.84 -14.75 6.54
N ARG A 76 -7.53 -14.63 6.39
CA ARG A 76 -6.66 -13.87 7.29
C ARG A 76 -6.72 -12.39 6.93
N ILE A 77 -6.86 -11.48 7.89
CA ILE A 77 -6.89 -10.03 7.66
C ILE A 77 -5.58 -9.40 8.15
N ASP A 78 -5.02 -8.48 7.36
CA ASP A 78 -3.76 -7.81 7.69
C ASP A 78 -3.88 -6.91 8.92
N CYS A 79 -4.91 -6.05 8.97
CA CYS A 79 -5.23 -5.20 10.12
C CYS A 79 -6.73 -5.26 10.44
N PHE A 80 -7.08 -5.50 11.69
CA PHE A 80 -8.48 -5.57 12.12
C PHE A 80 -8.72 -4.76 13.38
N ASP A 81 -9.66 -3.81 13.32
CA ASP A 81 -10.22 -3.15 14.49
C ASP A 81 -11.48 -3.92 14.94
N PRO A 82 -11.44 -4.61 16.10
CA PRO A 82 -12.56 -5.43 16.55
C PRO A 82 -13.78 -4.62 16.99
N LEU A 83 -13.59 -3.38 17.48
CA LEU A 83 -14.70 -2.56 17.95
C LEU A 83 -15.49 -2.00 16.76
N ALA A 84 -14.78 -1.42 15.79
CA ALA A 84 -15.39 -0.91 14.57
C ALA A 84 -15.80 -2.03 13.60
N LYS A 85 -15.32 -3.27 13.83
CA LYS A 85 -15.32 -4.37 12.85
C LYS A 85 -14.79 -3.91 11.48
N LEU A 86 -13.71 -3.14 11.51
CA LEU A 86 -13.05 -2.60 10.33
C LEU A 86 -11.87 -3.52 9.97
N ALA A 87 -11.92 -4.12 8.79
CA ALA A 87 -10.80 -4.85 8.23
C ALA A 87 -10.07 -4.00 7.19
N ILE A 88 -8.75 -4.06 7.19
CA ILE A 88 -7.91 -3.40 6.20
C ILE A 88 -6.97 -4.45 5.61
N GLU A 89 -7.02 -4.58 4.29
CA GLU A 89 -6.10 -5.40 3.50
C GLU A 89 -5.08 -4.50 2.81
N SER A 90 -3.80 -4.87 2.90
CA SER A 90 -2.69 -4.05 2.43
C SER A 90 -1.94 -4.75 1.29
N LYS A 91 -1.76 -4.07 0.15
CA LYS A 91 -1.11 -4.64 -1.04
C LYS A 91 0.01 -3.71 -1.54
N ASN A 92 1.26 -4.10 -1.26
CA ASN A 92 2.46 -3.32 -1.58
C ASN A 92 2.92 -3.43 -3.05
N THR A 93 2.28 -4.30 -3.84
CA THR A 93 2.57 -4.53 -5.26
C THR A 93 1.40 -4.13 -6.12
N TYR A 94 1.62 -3.94 -7.42
CA TYR A 94 0.52 -3.78 -8.37
C TYR A 94 -0.36 -5.03 -8.36
N VAL A 95 -1.65 -4.88 -8.10
CA VAL A 95 -2.56 -6.02 -7.90
C VAL A 95 -3.26 -6.37 -9.21
N CYS A 96 -3.10 -7.61 -9.65
CA CYS A 96 -3.82 -8.17 -10.80
C CYS A 96 -4.92 -9.14 -10.34
N ALA A 97 -5.94 -9.32 -11.17
CA ALA A 97 -7.08 -10.20 -10.89
C ALA A 97 -6.71 -11.68 -11.03
N THR A 98 -5.81 -12.17 -10.20
CA THR A 98 -5.44 -13.59 -10.12
C THR A 98 -6.54 -14.40 -9.43
N ARG A 99 -6.49 -15.74 -9.54
CA ARG A 99 -7.43 -16.62 -8.81
C ARG A 99 -7.42 -16.36 -7.30
N LEU A 100 -6.23 -16.13 -6.74
CA LEU A 100 -6.08 -15.84 -5.30
C LEU A 100 -6.73 -14.51 -4.92
N VAL A 101 -6.48 -13.44 -5.70
CA VAL A 101 -7.06 -12.11 -5.42
C VAL A 101 -8.58 -12.16 -5.53
N ARG A 102 -9.13 -12.80 -6.56
CA ARG A 102 -10.59 -12.97 -6.70
C ARG A 102 -11.19 -13.71 -5.51
N ALA A 103 -10.58 -14.81 -5.10
CA ALA A 103 -11.03 -15.55 -3.92
C ALA A 103 -10.94 -14.72 -2.63
N GLN A 104 -9.95 -13.83 -2.49
CA GLN A 104 -9.87 -12.91 -1.35
C GLN A 104 -11.03 -11.89 -1.37
N ILE A 105 -11.34 -11.31 -2.53
CA ILE A 105 -12.46 -10.37 -2.70
C ILE A 105 -13.79 -11.05 -2.36
N GLU A 106 -14.03 -12.26 -2.86
CA GLU A 106 -15.25 -13.03 -2.55
C GLU A 106 -15.36 -13.37 -1.06
N LYS A 107 -14.24 -13.68 -0.41
CA LYS A 107 -14.19 -13.87 1.04
C LYS A 107 -14.53 -12.59 1.79
N ASP A 108 -13.99 -11.45 1.36
CA ASP A 108 -14.26 -10.16 1.98
C ASP A 108 -15.74 -9.75 1.81
N ALA A 109 -16.30 -9.95 0.62
CA ALA A 109 -17.72 -9.76 0.36
C ALA A 109 -18.60 -10.62 1.27
N PHE A 110 -18.22 -11.88 1.50
CA PHE A 110 -18.89 -12.75 2.47
C PHE A 110 -18.81 -12.19 3.90
N LEU A 111 -17.64 -11.71 4.34
CA LEU A 111 -17.48 -11.13 5.69
C LEU A 111 -18.35 -9.89 5.91
N LEU A 112 -18.51 -9.06 4.88
CA LEU A 112 -19.41 -7.91 4.89
C LEU A 112 -20.88 -8.36 4.98
N ARG A 113 -21.29 -9.30 4.13
CA ARG A 113 -22.68 -9.80 4.08
C ARG A 113 -23.12 -10.46 5.40
N GLU A 114 -22.22 -11.19 6.06
CA GLU A 114 -22.50 -11.86 7.33
C GLU A 114 -22.35 -10.96 8.56
N GLY A 115 -22.06 -9.66 8.40
CA GLY A 115 -21.87 -8.72 9.51
C GLY A 115 -20.65 -9.04 10.40
N ARG A 116 -19.68 -9.79 9.86
CA ARG A 116 -18.40 -10.07 10.53
C ARG A 116 -17.45 -8.88 10.42
N CYS A 117 -17.55 -8.15 9.32
CA CYS A 117 -16.93 -6.85 9.13
C CYS A 117 -18.04 -5.85 8.80
N ASN A 118 -17.99 -4.66 9.40
CA ASN A 118 -18.89 -3.56 9.03
C ASN A 118 -18.34 -2.81 7.81
N ARG A 119 -17.01 -2.79 7.68
CA ARG A 119 -16.29 -2.10 6.61
C ARG A 119 -15.00 -2.85 6.29
N ILE A 120 -14.68 -2.92 5.01
CA ILE A 120 -13.40 -3.48 4.53
C ILE A 120 -12.75 -2.47 3.60
N ILE A 121 -11.48 -2.18 3.83
CA ILE A 121 -10.68 -1.26 3.03
C ILE A 121 -9.53 -2.02 2.39
N TRP A 122 -9.36 -1.90 1.08
CA TRP A 122 -8.20 -2.35 0.33
C TRP A 122 -7.25 -1.17 0.09
N ALA A 123 -6.09 -1.19 0.76
CA ALA A 123 -5.01 -0.24 0.59
C ALA A 123 -4.05 -0.71 -0.52
N LEU A 124 -4.16 -0.11 -1.69
CA LEU A 124 -3.41 -0.45 -2.91
C LEU A 124 -2.29 0.57 -3.17
N TYR A 125 -1.12 0.34 -2.56
CA TYR A 125 -0.01 1.31 -2.61
C TYR A 125 0.55 1.55 -4.00
N LYS A 126 0.61 0.51 -4.84
CA LYS A 126 1.04 0.61 -6.25
C LYS A 126 -0.14 0.55 -7.23
N GLY A 127 -1.37 0.57 -6.72
CA GLY A 127 -2.59 0.42 -7.49
C GLY A 127 -2.97 -1.02 -7.85
N GLY A 128 -4.01 -1.16 -8.66
CA GLY A 128 -4.51 -2.44 -9.15
C GLY A 128 -5.07 -2.31 -10.57
N SER A 129 -5.18 -3.44 -11.26
CA SER A 129 -5.73 -3.45 -12.61
C SER A 129 -7.20 -3.04 -12.63
N ALA A 130 -7.66 -2.47 -13.74
CA ALA A 130 -9.05 -2.06 -13.92
C ALA A 130 -10.06 -3.19 -13.59
N ARG A 131 -9.70 -4.44 -13.88
CA ARG A 131 -10.49 -5.61 -13.53
C ARG A 131 -10.60 -5.83 -12.01
N VAL A 132 -9.52 -5.62 -11.25
CA VAL A 132 -9.54 -5.71 -9.78
C VAL A 132 -10.39 -4.61 -9.19
N LEU A 133 -10.22 -3.37 -9.66
CA LEU A 133 -10.99 -2.23 -9.17
C LEU A 133 -12.50 -2.40 -9.42
N ARG A 134 -12.88 -2.93 -10.58
CA ARG A 134 -14.28 -3.28 -10.88
C ARG A 134 -14.83 -4.34 -9.93
N LEU A 135 -14.10 -5.44 -9.72
CA LEU A 135 -14.52 -6.52 -8.80
C LEU A 135 -14.66 -6.01 -7.35
N LEU A 136 -13.78 -5.10 -6.92
CA LEU A 136 -13.90 -4.49 -5.58
C LEU A 136 -15.14 -3.60 -5.49
N ALA A 137 -15.43 -2.81 -6.53
CA ALA A 137 -16.59 -1.92 -6.60
C ALA A 137 -17.94 -2.65 -6.75
N GLU A 138 -17.96 -3.90 -7.22
CA GLU A 138 -19.14 -4.77 -7.23
C GLU A 138 -19.59 -5.14 -5.80
N HIS A 139 -18.76 -4.88 -4.80
CA HIS A 139 -19.02 -5.09 -3.38
C HIS A 139 -18.86 -3.77 -2.61
N PRO A 140 -19.40 -3.63 -1.38
CA PRO A 140 -19.17 -2.45 -0.56
C PRO A 140 -17.77 -2.48 0.08
N ILE A 141 -16.74 -2.76 -0.73
CA ILE A 141 -15.33 -2.74 -0.35
C ILE A 141 -14.72 -1.43 -0.82
N GLU A 142 -14.17 -0.68 0.13
CA GLU A 142 -13.54 0.60 -0.15
C GLU A 142 -12.12 0.40 -0.66
N VAL A 143 -11.70 1.24 -1.61
CA VAL A 143 -10.34 1.21 -2.14
C VAL A 143 -9.63 2.51 -1.83
N ARG A 144 -8.43 2.41 -1.25
CA ARG A 144 -7.52 3.55 -1.05
C ARG A 144 -6.27 3.34 -1.89
N MET A 145 -5.97 4.32 -2.73
CA MET A 145 -4.89 4.25 -3.72
C MET A 145 -3.73 5.15 -3.30
N GLY A 146 -2.52 4.70 -3.61
CA GLY A 146 -1.30 5.47 -3.37
C GLY A 146 -1.04 5.72 -1.89
N TRP A 147 -0.03 6.54 -1.61
CA TRP A 147 0.34 6.90 -0.25
C TRP A 147 -0.57 7.99 0.33
N ASP A 148 -0.93 8.96 -0.49
CA ASP A 148 -1.70 10.13 -0.05
C ASP A 148 -3.13 9.75 0.34
N GLY A 149 -3.73 8.76 -0.35
CA GLY A 149 -5.07 8.26 -0.03
C GLY A 149 -5.15 7.45 1.28
N ILE A 150 -4.02 7.17 1.92
CA ILE A 150 -3.90 6.33 3.13
C ILE A 150 -3.63 7.18 4.38
N VAL A 151 -3.19 8.43 4.22
CA VAL A 151 -3.08 9.39 5.31
C VAL A 151 -4.50 9.64 5.84
N GLY A 152 -4.74 9.32 7.11
CA GLY A 152 -6.07 9.43 7.74
C GLY A 152 -6.69 10.84 7.61
N PRO A 153 -7.93 11.05 8.08
CA PRO A 153 -8.75 12.24 7.80
C PRO A 153 -8.18 13.62 8.24
N GLY A 154 -6.92 13.72 8.66
CA GLY A 154 -6.20 14.97 8.93
C GLY A 154 -4.98 15.24 8.04
N GLY A 155 -4.74 14.45 6.99
CA GLY A 155 -3.65 14.67 6.04
C GLY A 155 -4.10 15.45 4.82
N ALA A 156 -3.77 16.74 4.79
CA ALA A 156 -3.80 17.68 3.65
C ALA A 156 -4.78 17.34 2.51
N GLY A 157 -5.89 18.07 2.46
CA GLY A 157 -6.68 18.21 1.24
C GLY A 157 -5.80 18.70 0.07
N PRO A 158 -6.29 18.57 -1.17
CA PRO A 158 -5.56 19.07 -2.33
C PRO A 158 -5.18 20.53 -2.08
N VAL A 159 -3.88 20.83 -2.20
CA VAL A 159 -3.39 22.21 -2.20
C VAL A 159 -4.04 22.86 -3.41
N GLU A 160 -5.08 23.67 -3.19
CA GLU A 160 -5.57 24.56 -4.23
C GLU A 160 -4.38 25.42 -4.66
N GLU A 161 -3.98 25.29 -5.92
CA GLU A 161 -3.02 26.20 -6.51
C GLU A 161 -3.58 27.62 -6.39
N PRO A 162 -2.78 28.62 -5.98
CA PRO A 162 -3.25 30.00 -5.96
C PRO A 162 -3.58 30.40 -7.40
N GLY A 163 -4.88 30.51 -7.66
CA GLY A 163 -5.41 31.02 -8.91
C GLY A 163 -4.79 32.37 -9.24
N ALA A 164 -4.24 32.47 -10.44
CA ALA A 164 -3.71 33.71 -11.00
C ALA A 164 -4.75 34.82 -10.85
N ALA A 165 -4.35 35.90 -10.19
CA ALA A 165 -5.12 37.13 -10.09
C ALA A 165 -5.46 37.61 -11.51
N GLY A 166 -6.75 37.68 -11.81
CA GLY A 166 -7.26 38.35 -13.00
C GLY A 166 -6.94 39.84 -12.91
N ASP A 167 -6.11 40.30 -13.85
CA ASP A 167 -5.84 41.72 -14.07
C ASP A 167 -7.05 42.32 -14.79
N SER A 168 -7.86 43.07 -14.05
CA SER A 168 -8.95 43.88 -14.57
C SER A 168 -8.39 45.20 -15.10
N SER A 169 -7.96 45.19 -16.35
CA SER A 169 -7.69 46.42 -17.11
C SER A 169 -8.89 46.76 -17.99
N GLN A 170 -9.72 47.69 -17.53
CA GLN A 170 -10.62 48.49 -18.40
C GLN A 170 -9.77 49.46 -19.23
N PRO A 171 -10.22 49.80 -20.45
CA PRO A 171 -11.01 51.04 -20.59
C PRO A 171 -12.42 50.82 -21.15
#